data_AF-A0A6L7QJW0-F1
#
_entry.id   AF-A0A6L7QJW0-F1
#
_cell.length_a   1.000
_cell.length_b   1.000
_cell.length_c   1.000
_cell.angle_alpha   90.00
_cell.angle_beta   90.00
_cell.angle_gamma   90.00
#
_symmetry.space_group_name_H-M   'P 1'
#
loop_
_entity.id
_entity.type
_entity.pdbx_description
1 polymer ?
#
loop_
_entity_poly.entity_id
_entity_poly.type
_entity_poly.pdbx_seq_one_letter_code
_entity_poly.pdbx_strand_id
1 'polypeptide(L)'
;MAKRKKSRRRGAAARANAELGAHMASLGLEAIEAYKVWCRQHGFSAALSKTWQERRQERAAHQRDQQAAQAEKALRQHVAQLGLDGVAAYQTWCRQQGLGDAIHKSDVQRSKELKLHQQIQSTQALHKGRKHSRR
;
A
#
# COMPACT_ATOMS: atom_id res chain seq x y z
N MET A 1 31.45 -7.66 48.16
CA MET A 1 30.14 -7.21 47.63
C MET A 1 30.17 -7.14 46.09
N ALA A 2 29.81 -8.20 45.35
CA ALA A 2 29.96 -8.26 43.88
C ALA A 2 28.67 -8.61 43.10
N LYS A 3 27.49 -8.65 43.75
CA LYS A 3 26.24 -9.13 43.11
C LYS A 3 25.42 -8.04 42.38
N ARG A 4 25.65 -6.74 42.63
CA ARG A 4 24.85 -5.63 42.05
C ARG A 4 25.14 -5.30 40.57
N LYS A 5 26.33 -5.62 40.05
CA LYS A 5 26.69 -5.33 38.64
C LYS A 5 26.04 -6.31 37.63
N LYS A 6 25.75 -7.55 38.03
CA LYS A 6 25.23 -8.60 37.13
C LYS A 6 23.72 -8.47 36.86
N SER A 7 22.93 -7.93 37.80
CA SER A 7 21.47 -7.74 37.60
C SER A 7 21.17 -6.54 36.67
N ARG A 8 21.93 -5.45 36.79
CA ARG A 8 21.80 -4.27 35.92
C ARG A 8 22.02 -4.59 34.43
N ARG A 9 22.96 -5.51 34.13
CA ARG A 9 23.23 -5.95 32.74
C ARG A 9 22.08 -6.78 32.15
N ARG A 10 21.40 -7.62 32.95
CA ARG A 10 20.21 -8.36 32.49
C ARG A 10 19.05 -7.42 32.19
N GLY A 11 18.83 -6.41 33.03
CA GLY A 11 17.80 -5.40 32.78
C GLY A 11 18.05 -4.58 31.51
N ALA A 12 19.31 -4.24 31.21
CA ALA A 12 19.66 -3.53 29.98
C ALA A 12 19.45 -4.38 28.72
N ALA A 13 19.86 -5.66 28.74
CA ALA A 13 19.64 -6.57 27.62
C ALA A 13 18.14 -6.86 27.37
N ALA A 14 17.36 -7.01 28.45
CA ALA A 14 15.91 -7.20 28.34
C ALA A 14 15.21 -5.99 27.71
N ARG A 15 15.63 -4.77 28.07
CA ARG A 15 15.10 -3.53 27.46
C ARG A 15 15.48 -3.41 25.99
N ALA A 16 16.72 -3.71 25.64
CA ALA A 16 17.18 -3.69 24.24
C ALA A 16 16.42 -4.71 23.38
N ASN A 17 16.14 -5.91 23.92
CA ASN A 17 15.32 -6.91 23.23
C ASN A 17 13.86 -6.48 23.11
N ALA A 18 13.28 -5.83 24.13
CA ALA A 18 11.93 -5.29 24.05
C ALA A 18 11.82 -4.14 23.02
N GLU A 19 12.83 -3.28 22.95
CA GLU A 19 12.90 -2.20 21.95
C GLU A 19 13.03 -2.76 20.52
N LEU A 20 13.82 -3.82 20.34
CA LEU A 20 13.93 -4.53 19.06
C LEU A 20 12.62 -5.22 18.68
N GLY A 21 11.94 -5.85 19.64
CA GLY A 21 10.61 -6.43 19.43
C GLY A 21 9.57 -5.38 19.05
N ALA A 22 9.58 -4.21 19.70
CA ALA A 22 8.70 -3.10 19.35
C ALA A 22 8.98 -2.54 17.95
N HIS A 23 10.26 -2.45 17.55
CA HIS A 23 10.65 -2.06 16.19
C HIS A 23 10.16 -3.07 15.15
N MET A 24 10.36 -4.37 15.39
CA MET A 24 9.86 -5.42 14.49
C MET A 24 8.33 -5.42 14.39
N ALA A 25 7.63 -5.24 15.51
CA ALA A 25 6.17 -5.10 15.52
C ALA A 25 5.70 -3.89 14.70
N SER A 26 6.45 -2.76 14.73
CA SER A 26 6.14 -1.59 13.90
C SER A 26 6.30 -1.84 12.39
N LEU A 27 7.08 -2.86 12.01
CA LEU A 27 7.26 -3.32 10.64
C LEU A 27 6.27 -4.46 10.28
N GLY A 28 5.37 -4.84 11.19
CA GLY A 28 4.43 -5.96 11.00
C GLY A 28 5.09 -7.34 11.01
N LEU A 29 6.31 -7.45 11.55
CA LEU A 29 7.08 -8.69 11.60
C LEU A 29 7.07 -9.25 13.02
N GLU A 30 6.42 -10.40 13.21
CA GLU A 30 6.31 -11.04 14.53
C GLU A 30 7.53 -11.91 14.87
N ALA A 31 8.28 -12.36 13.87
CA ALA A 31 9.40 -13.28 14.03
C ALA A 31 10.74 -12.65 13.63
N ILE A 32 11.79 -12.95 14.42
CA ILE A 32 13.16 -12.47 14.16
C ILE A 32 13.68 -12.99 12.83
N GLU A 33 13.33 -14.22 12.48
CA GLU A 33 13.69 -14.81 11.20
C GLU A 33 13.00 -14.12 10.02
N ALA A 34 11.72 -13.74 10.17
CA ALA A 34 11.02 -12.95 9.16
C ALA A 34 11.68 -11.58 8.97
N TYR A 35 12.14 -10.94 10.05
CA TYR A 35 12.93 -9.71 9.98
C TYR A 35 14.27 -9.89 9.27
N LYS A 36 15.03 -10.95 9.56
CA LYS A 36 16.30 -11.21 8.84
C LYS A 36 16.08 -11.44 7.35
N VAL A 37 15.03 -12.17 6.97
CA VAL A 37 14.68 -12.41 5.57
C VAL A 37 14.27 -11.10 4.90
N TRP A 38 13.42 -10.31 5.54
CA TRP A 38 13.00 -9.00 5.05
C TRP A 38 14.19 -8.05 4.86
N CYS A 39 15.10 -7.98 5.85
CA CYS A 39 16.35 -7.20 5.72
C CYS A 39 17.15 -7.64 4.49
N ARG A 40 17.33 -8.95 4.28
CA ARG A 40 18.06 -9.47 3.10
C ARG A 40 17.37 -9.12 1.78
N GLN A 41 16.05 -9.22 1.72
CA GLN A 41 15.27 -8.90 0.52
C GLN A 41 15.38 -7.41 0.13
N HIS A 42 15.46 -6.52 1.12
CA HIS A 42 15.58 -5.08 0.90
C HIS A 42 17.04 -4.57 0.87
N GLY A 43 18.03 -5.47 0.93
CA GLY A 43 19.46 -5.11 0.89
C GLY A 43 20.01 -4.54 2.20
N PHE A 44 19.29 -4.68 3.30
CA PHE A 44 19.77 -4.33 4.63
C PHE A 44 20.55 -5.50 5.26
N SER A 45 21.52 -5.17 6.12
CA SER A 45 22.24 -6.19 6.88
C SER A 45 21.28 -6.95 7.83
N ALA A 46 21.43 -8.26 7.98
CA ALA A 46 20.61 -9.09 8.87
C ALA A 46 21.02 -9.02 10.36
N ALA A 47 21.93 -8.10 10.71
CA ALA A 47 22.36 -7.92 12.09
C ALA A 47 21.25 -7.31 12.95
N LEU A 48 21.05 -7.86 14.15
CA LEU A 48 20.08 -7.36 15.13
C LEU A 48 20.57 -6.09 15.84
N SER A 49 21.88 -5.86 15.85
CA SER A 49 22.51 -4.64 16.35
C SER A 49 22.49 -3.55 15.29
N LYS A 50 21.31 -3.00 15.00
CA LYS A 50 21.14 -1.89 14.06
C LYS A 50 21.35 -0.54 14.72
N THR A 51 22.07 0.34 14.03
CA THR A 51 22.14 1.76 14.38
C THR A 51 20.77 2.43 14.18
N TRP A 52 20.54 3.57 14.83
CA TRP A 52 19.30 4.33 14.66
C TRP A 52 19.08 4.78 13.20
N GLN A 53 20.16 5.08 12.46
CA GLN A 53 20.09 5.45 11.04
C GLN A 53 19.59 4.28 10.18
N GLU A 54 20.10 3.07 10.38
CA GLU A 54 19.60 1.87 9.69
C GLU A 54 18.12 1.63 10.00
N ARG A 55 17.72 1.71 11.28
CA ARG A 55 16.30 1.57 11.66
C ARG A 55 15.40 2.63 11.03
N ARG A 56 15.91 3.85 10.78
CA ARG A 56 15.17 4.91 10.07
C ARG A 56 14.99 4.55 8.59
N GLN A 57 16.03 4.03 7.94
CA GLN A 57 15.94 3.60 6.54
C GLN A 57 15.02 2.40 6.36
N GLU A 58 15.05 1.44 7.28
CA GLU A 58 14.13 0.29 7.30
C GLU A 58 12.67 0.75 7.40
N ARG A 59 12.35 1.65 8.34
CA ARG A 59 11.01 2.23 8.44
C ARG A 59 10.59 2.97 7.18
N ALA A 60 11.51 3.71 6.55
CA ALA A 60 11.21 4.39 5.29
C ALA A 60 10.99 3.43 4.12
N ALA A 61 11.70 2.30 4.06
CA ALA A 61 11.44 1.24 3.08
C ALA A 61 10.07 0.61 3.30
N HIS A 62 9.79 0.17 4.52
CA HIS A 62 8.50 -0.40 4.89
C HIS A 62 7.34 0.58 4.64
N GLN A 63 7.52 1.87 4.95
CA GLN A 63 6.52 2.89 4.64
C GLN A 63 6.27 3.04 3.14
N ARG A 64 7.32 2.98 2.31
CA ARG A 64 7.17 2.99 0.84
C ARG A 64 6.42 1.76 0.34
N ASP A 65 6.72 0.58 0.87
CA ASP A 65 6.02 -0.65 0.49
C ASP A 65 4.55 -0.60 0.90
N GLN A 66 4.25 -0.10 2.10
CA GLN A 66 2.86 0.12 2.54
C GLN A 66 2.14 1.13 1.66
N GLN A 67 2.80 2.24 1.29
CA GLN A 67 2.22 3.24 0.39
C GLN A 67 1.95 2.64 -1.00
N ALA A 68 2.87 1.85 -1.54
CA ALA A 68 2.69 1.16 -2.82
C ALA A 68 1.52 0.16 -2.75
N ALA A 69 1.43 -0.65 -1.70
CA ALA A 69 0.34 -1.59 -1.49
C ALA A 69 -1.02 -0.88 -1.32
N GLN A 70 -1.06 0.25 -0.61
CA GLN A 70 -2.26 1.07 -0.48
C GLN A 70 -2.66 1.71 -1.82
N ALA A 71 -1.69 2.23 -2.57
CA ALA A 71 -1.94 2.80 -3.90
C ALA A 71 -2.49 1.76 -4.87
N GLU A 72 -1.96 0.54 -4.84
CA GLU A 72 -2.46 -0.59 -5.64
C GLU A 72 -3.89 -0.97 -5.22
N LYS A 73 -4.17 -1.08 -3.91
CA LYS A 73 -5.54 -1.34 -3.41
C LYS A 73 -6.52 -0.24 -3.85
N ALA A 74 -6.13 1.02 -3.72
CA ALA A 74 -6.96 2.16 -4.15
C ALA A 74 -7.23 2.13 -5.65
N LEU A 75 -6.23 1.76 -6.47
CA LEU A 75 -6.42 1.57 -7.90
C LEU A 75 -7.42 0.44 -8.20
N ARG A 76 -7.25 -0.72 -7.55
CA ARG A 76 -8.18 -1.85 -7.73
C ARG A 76 -9.62 -1.48 -7.34
N GLN A 77 -9.79 -0.74 -6.24
CA GLN A 77 -11.10 -0.23 -5.83
C GLN A 77 -11.70 0.74 -6.86
N HIS A 78 -10.91 1.66 -7.41
CA HIS A 78 -11.36 2.60 -8.45
C HIS A 78 -11.78 1.86 -9.73
N VAL A 79 -10.98 0.90 -10.17
CA VAL A 79 -11.30 0.04 -11.33
C VAL A 79 -12.61 -0.73 -11.10
N ALA A 80 -12.80 -1.28 -9.89
CA ALA A 80 -14.04 -1.96 -9.52
C ALA A 80 -15.25 -0.99 -9.48
N GLN A 81 -15.09 0.25 -9.02
CA GLN A 81 -16.16 1.26 -9.03
C GLN A 81 -16.58 1.66 -10.46
N LEU A 82 -15.66 1.60 -11.42
CA LEU A 82 -15.97 1.80 -12.83
C LEU A 82 -16.62 0.56 -13.47
N GLY A 83 -16.71 -0.56 -12.76
CA GLY A 83 -17.26 -1.81 -13.28
C GLY A 83 -16.38 -2.47 -14.34
N LEU A 84 -15.08 -2.25 -14.29
CA LEU A 84 -14.11 -2.79 -15.24
C LEU A 84 -13.38 -3.99 -14.63
N ASP A 85 -13.11 -5.01 -15.45
CA ASP A 85 -12.52 -6.28 -14.99
C ASP A 85 -11.01 -6.21 -14.68
N GLY A 86 -10.39 -5.03 -14.76
CA GLY A 86 -8.98 -4.88 -14.43
C GLY A 86 -8.33 -3.59 -14.92
N VAL A 87 -7.05 -3.43 -14.56
CA VAL A 87 -6.23 -2.26 -14.91
C VAL A 87 -6.06 -2.13 -16.43
N ALA A 88 -5.96 -3.25 -17.15
CA ALA A 88 -5.87 -3.26 -18.62
C ALA A 88 -7.17 -2.75 -19.29
N ALA A 89 -8.33 -3.16 -18.76
CA ALA A 89 -9.63 -2.66 -19.21
C ALA A 89 -9.78 -1.15 -18.91
N TYR A 90 -9.30 -0.71 -17.73
CA TYR A 90 -9.25 0.70 -17.36
C TYR A 90 -8.38 1.56 -18.29
N GLN A 91 -7.18 1.11 -18.64
CA GLN A 91 -6.31 1.82 -19.59
C GLN A 91 -6.97 1.94 -20.97
N THR A 92 -7.59 0.85 -21.44
CA THR A 92 -8.30 0.83 -22.72
C THR A 92 -9.48 1.78 -22.72
N TRP A 93 -10.29 1.76 -21.65
CA TRP A 93 -11.40 2.70 -21.47
C TRP A 93 -10.92 4.15 -21.42
N CYS A 94 -9.83 4.45 -20.71
CA CYS A 94 -9.25 5.80 -20.69
C CYS A 94 -8.88 6.27 -22.10
N ARG A 95 -8.20 5.42 -22.88
CA ARG A 95 -7.85 5.73 -24.29
C ARG A 95 -9.09 5.97 -25.15
N GLN A 96 -10.13 5.15 -24.99
CA GLN A 96 -11.40 5.30 -25.73
C GLN A 96 -12.14 6.60 -25.38
N GLN A 97 -12.05 7.06 -24.13
CA GLN A 97 -12.67 8.30 -23.67
C GLN A 97 -11.78 9.55 -23.90
N GLY A 98 -10.61 9.41 -24.51
CA GLY A 98 -9.65 10.51 -24.70
C GLY A 98 -9.00 11.00 -23.40
N LEU A 99 -9.07 10.21 -22.33
CA LEU A 99 -8.40 10.47 -21.06
C LEU A 99 -6.98 9.90 -21.11
N GLY A 100 -6.02 10.59 -20.49
CA GLY A 100 -4.64 10.08 -20.39
C GLY A 100 -4.59 8.66 -19.81
N ASP A 101 -3.67 7.82 -20.28
CA ASP A 101 -3.53 6.41 -19.89
C ASP A 101 -2.71 6.21 -18.60
N ALA A 102 -2.37 7.29 -17.91
CA ALA A 102 -1.67 7.26 -16.64
C ALA A 102 -2.45 6.47 -15.57
N ILE A 103 -1.77 5.55 -14.89
CA ILE A 103 -2.35 4.69 -13.84
C ILE A 103 -2.54 5.47 -12.53
N HIS A 104 -1.64 6.41 -12.24
CA HIS A 104 -1.68 7.24 -11.05
C HIS A 104 -2.30 8.60 -11.36
N LYS A 105 -3.63 8.66 -11.30
CA LYS A 105 -4.40 9.90 -11.43
C LYS A 105 -4.81 10.44 -10.06
N SER A 106 -4.87 11.76 -9.94
CA SER A 106 -5.29 12.43 -8.71
C SER A 106 -6.75 12.11 -8.37
N ASP A 107 -7.14 12.22 -7.10
CA ASP A 107 -8.52 11.92 -6.68
C ASP A 107 -9.56 12.81 -7.37
N VAL A 108 -9.18 14.04 -7.73
CA VAL A 108 -10.02 14.94 -8.54
C VAL A 108 -10.24 14.39 -9.94
N GLN A 109 -9.20 13.83 -10.58
CA GLN A 109 -9.33 13.17 -11.88
C GLN A 109 -10.19 11.91 -11.78
N ARG A 110 -9.98 11.06 -10.75
CA ARG A 110 -10.81 9.87 -10.49
C ARG A 110 -12.29 10.22 -10.32
N SER A 111 -12.61 11.30 -9.61
CA SER A 111 -13.98 11.78 -9.44
C SER A 111 -14.63 12.23 -10.75
N LYS A 112 -13.86 12.87 -11.65
CA LYS A 112 -14.35 13.25 -12.99
C LYS A 112 -14.63 12.02 -13.86
N GLU A 113 -13.78 11.00 -13.78
CA GLU A 113 -13.97 9.73 -14.50
C GLU A 113 -15.24 9.01 -14.08
N LEU A 114 -15.50 8.92 -12.78
CA LEU A 114 -16.73 8.32 -12.25
C LEU A 114 -17.98 9.07 -12.73
N LYS A 115 -17.95 10.42 -12.72
CA LYS A 115 -19.05 11.24 -13.24
C LYS A 115 -19.27 11.02 -14.74
N LEU A 116 -18.19 10.97 -15.52
CA LEU A 116 -18.28 10.68 -16.96
C LEU A 116 -18.89 9.29 -17.20
N HIS A 117 -18.45 8.28 -16.45
CA HIS A 117 -19.00 6.93 -16.54
C HIS A 117 -20.50 6.89 -16.20
N GLN A 118 -20.92 7.56 -15.13
CA GLN A 118 -22.35 7.68 -14.77
C GLN A 118 -23.16 8.37 -15.87
N GLN A 119 -22.63 9.43 -16.49
CA GLN A 119 -23.28 10.11 -17.61
C GLN A 119 -23.41 9.20 -18.85
N ILE A 120 -22.37 8.44 -19.18
CA ILE A 120 -22.41 7.48 -20.29
C ILE A 120 -23.47 6.39 -20.03
N GLN A 121 -23.51 5.83 -18.81
CA GLN A 121 -24.52 4.84 -18.45
C GLN A 121 -25.94 5.41 -18.51
N SER A 122 -26.13 6.63 -18.02
CA SER A 122 -27.43 7.31 -18.02
C SER A 122 -27.91 7.61 -19.44
N THR A 123 -27.03 8.13 -20.31
CA THR A 123 -27.37 8.39 -21.71
C THR A 123 -27.66 7.10 -22.49
N GLN A 124 -26.91 6.02 -22.26
CA GLN A 124 -27.23 4.71 -22.84
C GLN A 124 -28.59 4.17 -22.37
N ALA A 125 -28.92 4.31 -21.08
CA ALA A 125 -30.21 3.89 -20.55
C ALA A 125 -31.38 4.68 -21.19
N LEU A 126 -31.24 6.00 -21.33
CA LEU A 126 -32.23 6.84 -22.01
C LEU A 126 -32.40 6.45 -23.48
N HIS A 127 -31.32 6.16 -24.19
CA HIS A 127 -31.38 5.69 -25.58
C HIS A 127 -32.09 4.34 -25.72
N LYS A 128 -31.91 3.40 -24.77
CA LYS A 128 -32.63 2.13 -24.75
C LYS A 128 -34.13 2.31 -24.47
N GLY A 129 -34.50 3.14 -23.50
CA GLY A 129 -35.90 3.45 -23.18
C GLY A 129 -36.65 4.10 -24.33
N ARG A 130 -36.01 5.03 -25.05
CA ARG A 130 -36.61 5.73 -26.20
C ARG A 130 -36.83 4.84 -27.42
N LYS A 131 -36.13 3.70 -27.53
CA LYS A 131 -36.39 2.66 -28.55
C LYS A 131 -37.59 1.78 -28.18
N HIS A 132 -37.84 1.58 -26.88
CA HIS A 132 -38.99 0.80 -26.40
C HIS A 132 -40.31 1.58 -26.43
N SER A 133 -40.28 2.90 -26.20
CA SER A 133 -41.51 3.72 -26.16
C SER A 133 -42.06 4.14 -27.53
N ARG A 134 -41.52 3.62 -28.64
CA ARG A 134 -41.88 3.99 -30.02
C ARG A 134 -42.62 2.88 -30.79
N ARG A 135 -43.15 1.88 -30.08
CA ARG A 135 -44.02 0.84 -30.65
C ARG A 135 -45.46 1.11 -30.30
#